data_AF-A0A4Q8U4D0-F1
#
_entry.id   AF-A0A4Q8U4D0-F1
#
_cell.length_a   1.000
_cell.length_b   1.000
_cell.length_c   1.000
_cell.angle_alpha   90.00
_cell.angle_beta   90.00
_cell.angle_gamma   90.00
#
_symmetry.space_group_name_H-M   'P 1'
#
loop_
_entity.id
_entity.type
_entity.pdbx_description
1 polymer ?
#
loop_
_entity_poly.entity_id
_entity_poly.type
_entity_poly.pdbx_seq_one_letter_code
_entity_poly.pdbx_strand_id
1 'polypeptide(L)'
;MAILKHIASKNADYGETERYLIFQHDEYTQKPILDENGNMLLREEYYLDGINCDPFTFDAECRETNAFFHKNQSFNEIKSHHYIISFDPKDQEEHGLTGEQAQKLGVEYARENFPGHQALVCTHTDGHNGSGNIHVHIVINSVRKYNTEPQPYMEFDRDSKAGYKHHLSDRYRIYLKQKVMDMCRSNGLNQVDLLNPAEKKISEKEYWAKRRGQKSLDEHNAELKKKGLTPRQTTFQTEKQYLRDAIDAVASQATSQEEFSRLLSDRYNITFKVSRGRYSYLHPNRQKYITGRNLGTLYEENHLMQVFQENSNRQHAEKSHSTDRPVTDFSEQSKSSASVQTDETTHSFLFIKSDLRLVTDLQHCIKTQQSQAYAQKVKLSNLKMMAQTVAYVQEHGFQSKEDLDTALSNASAQSTDARNTLKSTEDALKNINEQIHYTGQYLANKSLHSDYRKSRNKEKFYDDHRAELTLYESALRILREKSQGQKLPTLKMLREEKNRLTKLQTVQRDEFNTRREYERELRTVCSNVNIILRHPHIQETLHETSQGHSYFR
;
A
#
# COMPACT_ATOMS: atom_id res chain seq x y z
N MET A 1 -0.22 -18.00 9.14
CA MET A 1 1.24 -17.99 9.36
C MET A 1 1.74 -16.60 9.00
N ALA A 2 2.78 -16.11 9.67
CA ALA A 2 3.16 -14.71 9.48
C ALA A 2 3.74 -14.40 8.08
N ILE A 3 3.24 -13.36 7.41
CA ILE A 3 3.66 -12.93 6.06
C ILE A 3 3.99 -11.43 6.01
N LEU A 4 4.89 -11.05 5.10
CA LEU A 4 5.23 -9.64 4.83
C LEU A 4 4.78 -9.24 3.41
N LYS A 5 3.82 -8.31 3.32
CA LYS A 5 3.41 -7.66 2.06
C LYS A 5 4.09 -6.29 1.95
N HIS A 6 4.37 -5.86 0.72
CA HIS A 6 4.88 -4.52 0.41
C HIS A 6 4.08 -3.90 -0.73
N ILE A 7 3.72 -2.64 -0.58
CA ILE A 7 3.00 -1.83 -1.58
C ILE A 7 3.69 -0.47 -1.64
N ALA A 8 4.17 -0.09 -2.83
CA ALA A 8 4.66 1.27 -3.07
C ALA A 8 3.49 2.16 -3.52
N SER A 9 3.24 3.25 -2.79
CA SER A 9 2.17 4.19 -3.11
C SER A 9 2.71 5.41 -3.84
N LYS A 10 2.01 5.83 -4.89
CA LYS A 10 2.23 7.12 -5.56
C LYS A 10 1.22 8.18 -5.11
N ASN A 11 0.33 7.83 -4.17
CA ASN A 11 -0.68 8.76 -3.67
C ASN A 11 0.02 9.90 -2.92
N ALA A 12 -0.21 11.13 -3.37
CA ALA A 12 0.36 12.32 -2.74
C ALA A 12 -0.47 12.79 -1.54
N ASP A 13 -1.67 12.22 -1.35
CA ASP A 13 -2.40 12.35 -0.10
C ASP A 13 -1.89 11.30 0.90
N TYR A 14 -1.07 11.76 1.84
CA TYR A 14 -0.55 10.93 2.93
C TYR A 14 -1.61 10.67 4.01
N GLY A 15 -2.63 11.54 4.13
CA GLY A 15 -3.74 11.40 5.07
C GLY A 15 -4.72 10.29 4.68
N GLU A 16 -4.80 9.91 3.40
CA GLU A 16 -5.55 8.72 2.96
C GLU A 16 -5.07 7.44 3.68
N THR A 17 -3.78 7.37 3.99
CA THR A 17 -3.23 6.21 4.72
C THR A 17 -3.74 6.21 6.15
N GLU A 18 -3.65 7.35 6.84
CA GLU A 18 -4.17 7.49 8.21
C GLU A 18 -5.67 7.17 8.27
N ARG A 19 -6.45 7.69 7.32
CA ARG A 19 -7.88 7.39 7.20
C ARG A 19 -8.14 5.90 6.98
N TYR A 20 -7.41 5.26 6.08
CA TYR A 20 -7.52 3.82 5.82
C TYR A 20 -7.27 2.96 7.07
N LEU A 21 -6.32 3.39 7.90
CA LEU A 21 -5.95 2.69 9.12
C LEU A 21 -6.97 2.92 10.25
N ILE A 22 -7.45 4.14 10.44
CA ILE A 22 -8.30 4.49 11.59
C ILE A 22 -9.79 4.17 11.36
N PHE A 23 -10.26 4.22 10.10
CA PHE A 23 -11.67 4.04 9.76
C PHE A 23 -11.96 2.69 9.11
N GLN A 24 -13.19 2.22 9.27
CA GLN A 24 -13.70 1.02 8.63
C GLN A 24 -13.87 1.24 7.13
N HIS A 25 -13.51 0.23 6.34
CA HIS A 25 -13.62 0.25 4.88
C HIS A 25 -14.30 -1.03 4.41
N ASP A 26 -15.17 -0.90 3.41
CA ASP A 26 -15.78 -2.04 2.75
C ASP A 26 -14.71 -2.84 2.00
N GLU A 27 -14.67 -4.13 2.25
CA GLU A 27 -13.58 -5.02 1.82
C GLU A 27 -13.53 -5.21 0.30
N TYR A 28 -14.67 -5.05 -0.38
CA TYR A 28 -14.78 -5.27 -1.82
C TYR A 28 -14.53 -4.00 -2.62
N THR A 29 -15.00 -2.86 -2.12
CA THR A 29 -14.96 -1.57 -2.80
C THR A 29 -13.82 -0.69 -2.32
N GLN A 30 -13.21 -1.01 -1.16
CA GLN A 30 -12.20 -0.21 -0.46
C GLN A 30 -12.67 1.21 -0.13
N LYS A 31 -13.99 1.42 -0.09
CA LYS A 31 -14.58 2.71 0.29
C LYS A 31 -14.81 2.76 1.80
N PRO A 32 -14.70 3.93 2.44
CA PRO A 32 -15.01 4.06 3.85
C PRO A 32 -16.48 3.70 4.12
N ILE A 33 -16.72 3.01 5.22
CA ILE A 33 -18.07 2.73 5.71
C ILE A 33 -18.55 3.97 6.46
N LEU A 34 -19.75 4.45 6.10
CA LEU A 34 -20.33 5.66 6.67
C LEU A 34 -21.49 5.33 7.60
N ASP A 35 -21.64 6.12 8.66
CA ASP A 35 -22.80 6.10 9.55
C ASP A 35 -24.05 6.73 8.87
N GLU A 36 -25.19 6.69 9.56
CA GLU A 36 -26.46 7.28 9.07
C GLU A 36 -26.37 8.78 8.76
N ASN A 37 -25.37 9.47 9.31
CA ASN A 37 -25.13 10.90 9.12
C ASN A 37 -24.05 11.18 8.05
N GLY A 38 -23.48 10.14 7.41
CA GLY A 38 -22.43 10.26 6.41
C GLY A 38 -21.01 10.38 6.96
N ASN A 39 -20.79 10.19 8.27
CA ASN A 39 -19.45 10.21 8.86
C ASN A 39 -18.77 8.85 8.74
N MET A 40 -17.45 8.83 8.58
CA MET A 40 -16.68 7.59 8.57
C MET A 40 -16.73 6.90 9.94
N LEU A 41 -17.00 5.59 9.95
CA LEU A 41 -17.01 4.79 11.16
C LEU A 41 -15.59 4.44 11.61
N LEU A 42 -15.27 4.68 12.88
CA LEU A 42 -14.00 4.25 13.48
C LEU A 42 -13.93 2.72 13.54
N ARG A 43 -12.72 2.17 13.39
CA ARG A 43 -12.49 0.76 13.70
C ARG A 43 -12.79 0.47 15.17
N GLU A 44 -13.32 -0.72 15.43
CA GLU A 44 -13.67 -1.15 16.80
C GLU A 44 -12.44 -1.25 17.69
N GLU A 45 -11.32 -1.71 17.13
CA GLU A 45 -10.05 -1.86 17.82
C GLU A 45 -8.89 -1.56 16.86
N TYR A 46 -8.03 -0.61 17.24
CA TYR A 46 -6.78 -0.33 16.55
C TYR A 46 -5.75 0.26 17.51
N TYR A 47 -4.47 0.06 17.20
CA TYR A 47 -3.34 0.62 17.93
C TYR A 47 -2.48 1.42 16.97
N LEU A 48 -2.08 2.64 17.31
CA LEU A 48 -1.41 3.54 16.38
C LEU A 48 -0.21 4.24 17.05
N ASP A 49 0.95 4.14 16.42
CA ASP A 49 2.21 4.76 16.85
C ASP A 49 2.90 5.46 15.67
N GLY A 50 3.62 6.54 15.99
CA GLY A 50 4.49 7.26 15.06
C GLY A 50 5.97 7.01 15.38
N ILE A 51 6.80 6.90 14.34
CA ILE A 51 8.26 6.86 14.46
C ILE A 51 8.83 8.05 13.70
N ASN A 52 9.64 8.88 14.37
CA ASN A 52 10.20 10.13 13.83
C ASN A 52 9.16 11.17 13.38
N CYS A 53 7.90 10.98 13.78
CA CYS A 53 6.75 11.86 13.60
C CYS A 53 5.69 11.56 14.66
N ASP A 54 4.77 12.49 14.86
CA ASP A 54 3.52 12.23 15.56
C ASP A 54 2.54 11.52 14.58
N PRO A 55 1.84 10.45 15.03
CA PRO A 55 0.99 9.66 14.13
C PRO A 55 -0.18 10.45 13.54
N PHE A 56 -0.71 11.46 14.25
CA PHE A 56 -1.84 12.27 13.79
C PHE A 56 -1.41 13.47 12.93
N THR A 57 -0.10 13.69 12.79
CA THR A 57 0.46 14.71 11.89
C THR A 57 1.44 14.13 10.86
N PHE A 58 1.40 12.81 10.67
CA PHE A 58 2.28 12.11 9.72
C PHE A 58 2.19 12.72 8.31
N ASP A 59 0.99 13.08 7.87
CA ASP A 59 0.77 13.64 6.53
C ASP A 59 1.52 14.97 6.33
N ALA A 60 1.45 15.86 7.31
CA ALA A 60 2.01 17.19 7.30
C ALA A 60 3.53 17.11 7.43
N GLU A 61 4.03 16.33 8.39
CA GLU A 61 5.46 16.18 8.59
C GLU A 61 6.15 15.46 7.41
N CYS A 62 5.48 14.51 6.75
CA CYS A 62 6.00 13.90 5.52
C CYS A 62 6.11 14.93 4.40
N ARG A 63 5.07 15.76 4.22
CA ARG A 63 5.07 16.83 3.22
C ARG A 63 6.16 17.87 3.48
N GLU A 64 6.35 18.26 4.74
CA GLU A 64 7.43 19.19 5.15
C GLU A 64 8.81 18.62 4.85
N THR A 65 9.07 17.36 5.23
CA THR A 65 10.34 16.67 4.94
C THR A 65 10.58 16.56 3.43
N ASN A 66 9.55 16.22 2.66
CA ASN A 66 9.65 16.10 1.21
C ASN A 66 9.92 17.46 0.54
N ALA A 67 9.27 18.53 1.02
CA ALA A 67 9.49 19.88 0.53
C ALA A 67 10.92 20.36 0.83
N PHE A 68 11.42 20.11 2.05
CA PHE A 68 12.77 20.46 2.48
C PHE A 68 13.85 19.82 1.60
N PHE A 69 13.69 18.54 1.23
CA PHE A 69 14.64 17.84 0.36
C PHE A 69 14.33 17.93 -1.14
N HIS A 70 13.33 18.74 -1.53
CA HIS A 70 12.88 18.88 -2.92
C HIS A 70 12.55 17.54 -3.60
N LYS A 71 11.84 16.65 -2.88
CA LYS A 71 11.42 15.33 -3.36
C LYS A 71 9.90 15.24 -3.53
N ASN A 72 9.45 14.23 -4.28
CA ASN A 72 8.03 13.86 -4.37
C ASN A 72 7.13 14.94 -5.01
N GLN A 73 7.69 15.78 -5.90
CA GLN A 73 6.98 16.89 -6.55
C GLN A 73 6.09 16.43 -7.71
N SER A 74 6.40 15.29 -8.34
CA SER A 74 5.67 14.78 -9.51
C SER A 74 4.73 13.64 -9.14
N PHE A 75 3.62 13.48 -9.88
CA PHE A 75 2.62 12.42 -9.64
C PHE A 75 3.21 11.00 -9.72
N ASN A 76 4.20 10.76 -10.59
CA ASN A 76 4.72 9.43 -10.86
C ASN A 76 5.71 8.91 -9.81
N GLU A 77 6.19 9.78 -8.92
CA GLU A 77 7.11 9.42 -7.85
C GLU A 77 6.43 8.62 -6.75
N ILE A 78 7.13 7.62 -6.21
CA ILE A 78 6.69 6.89 -5.01
C ILE A 78 6.75 7.84 -3.80
N LYS A 79 5.63 7.94 -3.09
CA LYS A 79 5.37 8.86 -1.99
C LYS A 79 5.53 8.19 -0.63
N SER A 80 5.07 6.96 -0.51
CA SER A 80 5.18 6.15 0.69
C SER A 80 5.33 4.68 0.33
N HIS A 81 5.82 3.91 1.29
CA HIS A 81 5.84 2.45 1.21
C HIS A 81 5.02 1.88 2.36
N HIS A 82 4.10 0.99 2.04
CA HIS A 82 3.23 0.32 2.98
C HIS A 82 3.65 -1.14 3.10
N TYR A 83 4.11 -1.51 4.28
CA TYR A 83 4.41 -2.87 4.66
C TYR A 83 3.28 -3.39 5.53
N ILE A 84 2.92 -4.66 5.34
CA ILE A 84 1.88 -5.31 6.16
C ILE A 84 2.45 -6.62 6.65
N ILE A 85 2.54 -6.76 7.97
CA ILE A 85 2.86 -8.01 8.66
C ILE A 85 1.53 -8.61 9.10
N SER A 86 1.10 -9.70 8.49
CA SER A 86 -0.10 -10.42 8.94
C SER A 86 0.33 -11.68 9.67
N PHE A 87 -0.15 -11.91 10.89
CA PHE A 87 0.23 -13.07 11.72
C PHE A 87 -0.62 -14.31 11.37
N ASP A 88 -0.34 -15.47 11.99
CA ASP A 88 -1.27 -16.60 11.89
C ASP A 88 -2.55 -16.28 12.68
N PRO A 89 -3.76 -16.50 12.11
CA PRO A 89 -4.98 -16.42 12.90
C PRO A 89 -4.93 -17.30 14.17
N LYS A 90 -4.21 -18.43 14.10
CA LYS A 90 -4.00 -19.33 15.23
C LYS A 90 -3.11 -18.75 16.31
N ASP A 91 -2.27 -17.75 16.02
CA ASP A 91 -1.37 -17.18 17.03
C ASP A 91 -2.13 -16.50 18.16
N GLN A 92 -3.35 -16.03 17.91
CA GLN A 92 -4.22 -15.49 18.95
C GLN A 92 -4.66 -16.58 19.95
N GLU A 93 -5.09 -17.74 19.47
CA GLU A 93 -5.63 -18.83 20.29
C GLU A 93 -4.53 -19.76 20.85
N GLU A 94 -3.56 -20.14 20.00
CA GLU A 94 -2.50 -21.11 20.32
C GLU A 94 -1.31 -20.47 21.04
N HIS A 95 -1.02 -19.19 20.79
CA HIS A 95 0.18 -18.49 21.29
C HIS A 95 -0.11 -17.20 22.06
N GLY A 96 -1.39 -16.85 22.25
CA GLY A 96 -1.82 -15.71 23.05
C GLY A 96 -1.46 -14.34 22.48
N LEU A 97 -1.24 -14.24 21.16
CA LEU A 97 -0.92 -12.98 20.50
C LEU A 97 -2.11 -12.00 20.61
N THR A 98 -1.86 -10.84 21.21
CA THR A 98 -2.83 -9.74 21.33
C THR A 98 -2.50 -8.58 20.38
N GLY A 99 -3.47 -7.69 20.13
CA GLY A 99 -3.24 -6.48 19.33
C GLY A 99 -2.13 -5.59 19.90
N GLU A 100 -2.05 -5.46 21.22
CA GLU A 100 -1.00 -4.70 21.93
C GLU A 100 0.39 -5.30 21.72
N GLN A 101 0.52 -6.63 21.83
CA GLN A 101 1.78 -7.31 21.57
C GLN A 101 2.20 -7.20 20.11
N ALA A 102 1.26 -7.41 19.19
CA ALA A 102 1.49 -7.23 17.76
C ALA A 102 1.93 -5.79 17.42
N GLN A 103 1.31 -4.78 18.04
CA GLN A 103 1.72 -3.38 17.88
C GLN A 103 3.15 -3.16 18.36
N LYS A 104 3.49 -3.66 19.56
CA LYS A 104 4.85 -3.56 20.10
C LYS A 104 5.87 -4.19 19.15
N LEU A 105 5.62 -5.41 18.68
CA LEU A 105 6.47 -6.09 17.70
C LEU A 105 6.58 -5.29 16.40
N GLY A 106 5.48 -4.72 15.93
CA GLY A 106 5.42 -3.84 14.77
C GLY A 106 6.29 -2.59 14.88
N VAL A 107 6.23 -1.92 16.03
CA VAL A 107 7.01 -0.70 16.31
C VAL A 107 8.49 -1.03 16.42
N GLU A 108 8.86 -2.10 17.12
CA GLU A 108 10.24 -2.58 17.23
C GLU A 108 10.81 -2.94 15.86
N TYR A 109 10.06 -3.75 15.09
CA TYR A 109 10.41 -4.11 13.73
C TYR A 109 10.59 -2.87 12.86
N ALA A 110 9.65 -1.90 12.89
CA ALA A 110 9.74 -0.70 12.07
C ALA A 110 10.95 0.17 12.44
N ARG A 111 11.25 0.31 13.74
CA ARG A 111 12.37 1.12 14.24
C ARG A 111 13.72 0.53 13.85
N GLU A 112 13.87 -0.80 13.92
CA GLU A 112 15.09 -1.50 13.50
C GLU A 112 15.25 -1.48 11.97
N ASN A 113 14.17 -1.71 11.24
CA ASN A 113 14.25 -2.01 9.81
C ASN A 113 14.08 -0.79 8.90
N PHE A 114 13.53 0.32 9.38
CA PHE A 114 13.37 1.56 8.61
C PHE A 114 13.97 2.78 9.32
N PRO A 115 15.26 2.73 9.74
CA PRO A 115 15.84 3.76 10.60
C PRO A 115 15.81 5.13 9.90
N GLY A 116 15.55 6.21 10.63
CA GLY A 116 15.56 7.57 10.06
C GLY A 116 14.43 7.89 9.05
N HIS A 117 13.54 6.95 8.72
CA HIS A 117 12.28 7.25 8.04
C HIS A 117 11.22 7.70 9.04
N GLN A 118 10.31 8.54 8.60
CA GLN A 118 9.04 8.75 9.29
C GLN A 118 8.16 7.54 9.03
N ALA A 119 7.52 6.98 10.07
CA ALA A 119 6.64 5.82 9.93
C ALA A 119 5.37 5.97 10.76
N LEU A 120 4.25 5.51 10.19
CA LEU A 120 3.06 5.10 10.93
C LEU A 120 3.10 3.61 11.14
N VAL A 121 2.84 3.17 12.36
CA VAL A 121 2.67 1.75 12.71
C VAL A 121 1.29 1.57 13.29
N CYS A 122 0.44 0.78 12.64
CA CYS A 122 -0.93 0.55 13.06
C CYS A 122 -1.29 -0.92 13.07
N THR A 123 -1.81 -1.43 14.19
CA THR A 123 -2.27 -2.81 14.31
C THR A 123 -3.79 -2.86 14.29
N HIS A 124 -4.34 -3.80 13.52
CA HIS A 124 -5.75 -4.16 13.58
C HIS A 124 -5.93 -5.63 13.96
N THR A 125 -6.98 -5.93 14.70
CA THR A 125 -7.37 -7.27 15.18
C THR A 125 -8.54 -7.87 14.39
N ASP A 126 -9.21 -7.06 13.57
CA ASP A 126 -10.40 -7.42 12.80
C ASP A 126 -10.11 -8.37 11.62
N GLY A 127 -8.87 -8.35 11.12
CA GLY A 127 -8.43 -9.14 9.96
C GLY A 127 -9.23 -8.82 8.69
N HIS A 128 -8.83 -9.42 7.57
CA HIS A 128 -9.64 -9.30 6.35
C HIS A 128 -10.78 -10.34 6.41
N ASN A 129 -12.03 -9.94 6.18
CA ASN A 129 -13.24 -10.76 6.12
C ASN A 129 -13.71 -11.34 7.47
N GLY A 130 -13.53 -10.60 8.57
CA GLY A 130 -13.85 -11.11 9.90
C GLY A 130 -13.04 -12.35 10.28
N SER A 131 -11.85 -12.52 9.68
CA SER A 131 -10.95 -13.65 9.97
C SER A 131 -10.26 -13.53 11.33
N GLY A 132 -10.39 -12.38 12.02
CA GLY A 132 -9.72 -12.12 13.29
C GLY A 132 -8.19 -12.09 13.18
N ASN A 133 -7.64 -12.03 11.96
CA ASN A 133 -6.21 -12.04 11.77
C ASN A 133 -5.59 -10.72 12.22
N ILE A 134 -4.80 -10.78 13.29
CA ILE A 134 -4.02 -9.64 13.77
C ILE A 134 -2.95 -9.30 12.74
N HIS A 135 -2.93 -8.04 12.29
CA HIS A 135 -1.96 -7.57 11.33
C HIS A 135 -1.49 -6.15 11.62
N VAL A 136 -0.21 -5.91 11.35
CA VAL A 136 0.46 -4.63 11.55
C VAL A 136 0.72 -4.00 10.20
N HIS A 137 0.21 -2.79 10.01
CA HIS A 137 0.54 -1.89 8.94
C HIS A 137 1.72 -1.00 9.35
N ILE A 138 2.76 -0.94 8.52
CA ILE A 138 3.88 -0.02 8.69
C ILE A 138 3.99 0.82 7.43
N VAL A 139 3.71 2.12 7.53
CA VAL A 139 3.72 3.03 6.39
C VAL A 139 4.84 4.04 6.59
N ILE A 140 5.85 3.98 5.73
CA ILE A 140 6.99 4.90 5.79
C ILE A 140 6.87 5.98 4.72
N ASN A 141 7.34 7.19 5.04
CA ASN A 141 7.62 8.18 4.00
C ASN A 141 8.64 7.60 3.01
N SER A 142 8.48 7.88 1.72
CA SER A 142 9.47 7.41 0.75
C SER A 142 10.80 8.14 0.89
N VAL A 143 10.86 9.30 1.53
CA VAL A 143 12.08 10.08 1.75
C VAL A 143 12.58 9.91 3.18
N ARG A 144 13.87 9.61 3.34
CA ARG A 144 14.49 9.47 4.66
C ARG A 144 14.69 10.83 5.30
N LYS A 145 14.22 11.01 6.55
CA LYS A 145 14.33 12.27 7.32
C LYS A 145 15.72 12.47 7.92
N TYR A 146 16.32 11.39 8.46
CA TYR A 146 17.61 11.45 9.16
C TYR A 146 18.67 10.55 8.51
N ASN A 147 19.94 10.95 8.65
CA ASN A 147 21.06 10.06 8.34
C ASN A 147 21.07 8.88 9.31
N THR A 148 21.58 7.75 8.86
CA THR A 148 21.66 6.50 9.61
C THR A 148 22.98 5.82 9.36
N GLU A 149 23.38 4.93 10.27
CA GLU A 149 24.56 4.09 10.05
C GLU A 149 24.31 3.13 8.88
N PRO A 150 25.23 3.02 7.92
CA PRO A 150 25.14 2.05 6.84
C PRO A 150 24.96 0.63 7.37
N GLN A 151 23.99 -0.10 6.81
CA GLN A 151 23.70 -1.48 7.21
C GLN A 151 24.11 -2.46 6.09
N PRO A 152 24.50 -3.70 6.42
CA PRO A 152 24.95 -4.68 5.42
C PRO A 152 23.93 -4.98 4.31
N TYR A 153 22.64 -4.77 4.57
CA TYR A 153 21.58 -4.98 3.59
C TYR A 153 21.43 -3.81 2.58
N MET A 154 21.96 -2.61 2.88
CA MET A 154 21.85 -1.39 2.05
C MET A 154 22.83 -1.41 0.89
N GLU A 155 22.36 -1.22 -0.34
CA GLU A 155 23.16 -1.43 -1.57
C GLU A 155 24.11 -0.27 -1.88
N PHE A 156 23.70 0.95 -1.56
CA PHE A 156 24.46 2.15 -1.86
C PHE A 156 24.65 3.02 -0.63
N ASP A 157 25.74 3.80 -0.57
CA ASP A 157 26.00 4.77 0.51
C ASP A 157 24.86 5.78 0.69
N ARG A 158 24.15 6.10 -0.39
CA ARG A 158 23.00 7.01 -0.34
C ARG A 158 21.80 6.42 0.40
N ASP A 159 21.73 5.10 0.51
CA ASP A 159 20.58 4.41 1.12
C ASP A 159 20.51 4.71 2.62
N SER A 160 21.61 5.12 3.27
CA SER A 160 21.64 5.51 4.68
C SER A 160 21.55 7.03 4.91
N LYS A 161 21.50 7.85 3.85
CA LYS A 161 21.53 9.33 3.93
C LYS A 161 20.13 9.95 3.89
N ALA A 162 19.96 11.04 4.63
CA ALA A 162 18.76 11.88 4.61
C ALA A 162 18.51 12.48 3.22
N GLY A 163 17.24 12.70 2.88
CA GLY A 163 16.82 13.25 1.59
C GLY A 163 16.84 12.25 0.42
N TYR A 164 17.39 11.06 0.59
CA TYR A 164 17.31 9.98 -0.38
C TYR A 164 16.06 9.13 -0.17
N LYS A 165 15.59 8.50 -1.26
CA LYS A 165 14.39 7.68 -1.22
C LYS A 165 14.70 6.29 -0.69
N HIS A 166 13.72 5.70 -0.01
CA HIS A 166 13.72 4.30 0.36
C HIS A 166 13.96 3.44 -0.89
N HIS A 167 15.06 2.71 -0.88
CA HIS A 167 15.49 1.86 -1.98
C HIS A 167 15.36 0.40 -1.54
N LEU A 168 14.25 -0.24 -1.91
CA LEU A 168 14.01 -1.64 -1.59
C LEU A 168 14.70 -2.56 -2.62
N SER A 169 15.99 -2.81 -2.43
CA SER A 169 16.72 -3.81 -3.22
C SER A 169 16.27 -5.24 -2.88
N ASP A 170 16.62 -6.21 -3.73
CA ASP A 170 16.34 -7.63 -3.45
C ASP A 170 17.00 -8.10 -2.14
N ARG A 171 18.22 -7.63 -1.86
CA ARG A 171 18.94 -7.90 -0.60
C ARG A 171 18.20 -7.35 0.60
N TYR A 172 17.73 -6.10 0.52
CA TYR A 172 16.96 -5.49 1.60
C TYR A 172 15.61 -6.20 1.79
N ARG A 173 14.93 -6.57 0.71
CA ARG A 173 13.68 -7.36 0.80
C ARG A 173 13.89 -8.72 1.46
N ILE A 174 14.97 -9.44 1.13
CA ILE A 174 15.33 -10.72 1.78
C ILE A 174 15.59 -10.49 3.28
N TYR A 175 16.35 -9.45 3.62
CA TYR A 175 16.62 -9.09 5.01
C TYR A 175 15.33 -8.80 5.80
N LEU A 176 14.41 -8.00 5.25
CA LEU A 176 13.11 -7.70 5.89
C LEU A 176 12.31 -8.99 6.15
N LYS A 177 12.24 -9.87 5.16
CA LYS A 177 11.56 -11.16 5.30
C LYS A 177 12.21 -12.04 6.38
N GLN A 178 13.54 -12.10 6.42
CA GLN A 178 14.26 -12.82 7.46
C GLN A 178 13.96 -12.24 8.84
N LYS A 179 13.92 -10.92 8.99
CA LYS A 179 13.60 -10.27 10.27
C LYS A 179 12.19 -10.55 10.75
N VAL A 180 11.20 -10.66 9.85
CA VAL A 180 9.85 -11.13 10.24
C VAL A 180 9.91 -12.57 10.75
N MET A 181 10.66 -13.45 10.08
CA MET A 181 10.80 -14.83 10.52
C MET A 181 11.49 -14.95 11.87
N ASP A 182 12.57 -14.20 12.09
CA ASP A 182 13.32 -14.18 13.35
C ASP A 182 12.47 -13.62 14.48
N MET A 183 11.73 -12.54 14.23
CA MET A 183 10.79 -11.94 15.19
C MET A 183 9.72 -12.94 15.61
N CYS A 184 9.08 -13.63 14.66
CA CYS A 184 8.03 -14.61 14.99
C CYS A 184 8.61 -15.80 15.76
N ARG A 185 9.73 -16.38 15.32
CA ARG A 185 10.38 -17.51 16.02
C ARG A 185 10.81 -17.15 17.44
N SER A 186 11.38 -15.96 17.63
CA SER A 186 11.84 -15.51 18.94
C SER A 186 10.70 -15.27 19.93
N ASN A 187 9.49 -15.05 19.43
CA ASN A 187 8.27 -14.86 20.23
C ASN A 187 7.35 -16.10 20.23
N GLY A 188 7.82 -17.25 19.72
CA GLY A 188 7.04 -18.49 19.70
C GLY A 188 5.87 -18.51 18.71
N LEU A 189 5.80 -17.57 17.77
CA LEU A 189 4.68 -17.43 16.82
C LEU A 189 4.86 -18.32 15.59
N ASN A 190 3.74 -18.69 14.95
CA ASN A 190 3.71 -19.52 13.76
C ASN A 190 4.33 -18.82 12.53
N GLN A 191 5.37 -19.43 11.94
CA GLN A 191 6.13 -18.82 10.86
C GLN A 191 6.31 -19.74 9.65
N VAL A 192 6.00 -19.22 8.45
CA VAL A 192 6.37 -19.84 7.16
C VAL A 192 7.75 -19.42 6.72
N ASP A 193 8.35 -20.21 5.84
CA ASP A 193 9.46 -19.73 5.03
C ASP A 193 9.00 -18.63 4.06
N LEU A 194 9.53 -17.42 4.24
CA LEU A 194 9.25 -16.28 3.38
C LEU A 194 10.26 -16.12 2.24
N LEU A 195 11.38 -16.84 2.29
CA LEU A 195 12.48 -16.72 1.33
C LEU A 195 12.29 -17.66 0.16
N ASN A 196 11.83 -18.88 0.41
CA ASN A 196 11.60 -19.85 -0.64
C ASN A 196 10.23 -19.64 -1.34
N PRO A 197 10.13 -19.89 -2.66
CA PRO A 197 8.87 -19.80 -3.36
C PRO A 197 7.88 -20.87 -2.88
N ALA A 198 6.60 -20.52 -2.80
CA ALA A 198 5.56 -21.44 -2.33
C ALA A 198 5.39 -22.66 -3.26
N GLU A 199 5.19 -23.83 -2.64
CA GLU A 199 4.86 -25.10 -3.29
C GLU A 199 3.64 -25.00 -4.19
N LYS A 200 2.54 -24.47 -3.65
CA LYS A 200 1.34 -24.08 -4.39
C LYS A 200 1.15 -22.57 -4.25
N LYS A 201 1.34 -21.85 -5.34
CA LYS A 201 1.33 -20.39 -5.35
C LYS A 201 -0.04 -19.84 -5.76
N ILE A 202 -0.80 -19.32 -4.81
CA ILE A 202 -2.05 -18.58 -5.06
C ILE A 202 -1.75 -17.09 -5.00
N SER A 203 -1.89 -16.38 -6.12
CA SER A 203 -1.70 -14.93 -6.15
C SER A 203 -2.94 -14.18 -5.62
N GLU A 204 -2.77 -12.99 -5.07
CA GLU A 204 -3.89 -12.14 -4.62
C GLU A 204 -4.94 -11.91 -5.73
N LYS A 205 -4.51 -11.67 -6.97
CA LYS A 205 -5.41 -11.57 -8.13
C LYS A 205 -6.25 -12.83 -8.35
N GLU A 206 -5.66 -14.00 -8.13
CA GLU A 206 -6.33 -15.28 -8.28
C GLU A 206 -7.30 -15.54 -7.12
N TYR A 207 -6.89 -15.23 -5.89
CA TYR A 207 -7.75 -15.28 -4.71
C TYR A 207 -9.04 -14.46 -4.92
N TRP A 208 -8.89 -13.21 -5.36
CA TRP A 208 -10.03 -12.34 -5.67
C TRP A 208 -10.84 -12.78 -6.89
N ALA A 209 -10.20 -13.38 -7.90
CA ALA A 209 -10.91 -13.96 -9.03
C ALA A 209 -11.80 -15.14 -8.59
N LYS A 210 -11.28 -16.01 -7.71
CA LYS A 210 -12.05 -17.12 -7.13
C LYS A 210 -13.27 -16.61 -6.40
N ARG A 211 -13.11 -15.62 -5.52
CA ARG A 211 -14.22 -15.07 -4.72
C ARG A 211 -15.29 -14.37 -5.55
N ARG A 212 -14.89 -13.49 -6.46
CA ARG A 212 -15.84 -12.80 -7.34
C ARG A 212 -16.56 -13.78 -8.26
N GLY A 213 -15.84 -14.75 -8.79
CA GLY A 213 -16.42 -15.83 -9.59
C GLY A 213 -17.40 -16.68 -8.79
N GLN A 214 -17.07 -17.03 -7.54
CA GLN A 214 -17.96 -17.77 -6.66
C GLN A 214 -19.23 -16.98 -6.35
N LYS A 215 -19.11 -15.69 -6.01
CA LYS A 215 -20.28 -14.82 -5.75
C LYS A 215 -21.23 -14.77 -6.95
N SER A 216 -20.68 -14.54 -8.15
CA SER A 216 -21.49 -14.50 -9.38
C SER A 216 -22.13 -15.86 -9.70
N LEU A 217 -21.42 -16.96 -9.43
CA LEU A 217 -21.96 -18.31 -9.57
C LEU A 217 -23.09 -18.57 -8.57
N ASP A 218 -22.95 -18.15 -7.32
CA ASP A 218 -23.96 -18.34 -6.28
C ASP A 218 -25.23 -17.53 -6.58
N GLU A 219 -25.08 -16.29 -7.06
CA GLU A 219 -26.19 -15.45 -7.54
C GLU A 219 -26.93 -16.14 -8.69
N HIS A 220 -26.20 -16.60 -9.72
CA HIS A 220 -26.80 -17.33 -10.84
C HIS A 220 -27.47 -18.64 -10.41
N ASN A 221 -26.84 -19.39 -9.50
CA ASN A 221 -27.38 -20.63 -8.95
C ASN A 221 -28.65 -20.39 -8.13
N ALA A 222 -28.73 -19.27 -7.40
CA ALA A 222 -29.95 -18.88 -6.69
C ALA A 222 -31.08 -18.56 -7.67
N GLU A 223 -30.80 -17.92 -8.82
CA GLU A 223 -31.80 -17.71 -9.88
C GLU A 223 -32.26 -19.01 -10.54
N LEU A 224 -31.35 -19.94 -10.81
CA LEU A 224 -31.69 -21.26 -11.35
C LEU A 224 -32.61 -22.02 -10.38
N LYS A 225 -32.28 -22.02 -9.08
CA LYS A 225 -33.12 -22.63 -8.05
C LYS A 225 -34.51 -21.98 -7.97
N LYS A 226 -34.60 -20.66 -8.08
CA LYS A 226 -35.90 -19.95 -8.15
C LYS A 226 -36.75 -20.39 -9.36
N LYS A 227 -36.10 -20.77 -10.46
CA LYS A 227 -36.74 -21.32 -11.67
C LYS A 227 -36.99 -22.84 -11.60
N GLY A 228 -36.75 -23.47 -10.45
CA GLY A 228 -36.92 -24.91 -10.26
C GLY A 228 -35.83 -25.78 -10.92
N LEU A 229 -34.74 -25.18 -11.38
CA LEU A 229 -33.62 -25.88 -12.02
C LEU A 229 -32.51 -26.19 -11.00
N THR A 230 -31.94 -27.39 -11.06
CA THR A 230 -30.80 -27.78 -10.23
C THR A 230 -29.49 -27.29 -10.84
N PRO A 231 -28.70 -26.47 -10.13
CA PRO A 231 -27.39 -26.04 -10.62
C PRO A 231 -26.43 -27.20 -10.84
N ARG A 232 -25.77 -27.24 -12.00
CA ARG A 232 -24.78 -28.27 -12.34
C ARG A 232 -23.41 -28.00 -11.69
N GLN A 233 -23.07 -26.74 -11.46
CA GLN A 233 -21.80 -26.33 -10.86
C GLN A 233 -22.07 -25.44 -9.64
N THR A 234 -21.56 -25.85 -8.48
CA THR A 234 -21.72 -25.11 -7.21
C THR A 234 -20.44 -24.44 -6.75
N THR A 235 -19.30 -24.81 -7.34
CA THR A 235 -17.99 -24.27 -6.95
C THR A 235 -17.30 -23.69 -8.17
N PHE A 236 -16.90 -22.43 -8.04
CA PHE A 236 -16.11 -21.74 -9.05
C PHE A 236 -14.63 -22.14 -8.93
N GLN A 237 -14.07 -22.60 -10.04
CA GLN A 237 -12.66 -22.98 -10.15
C GLN A 237 -11.94 -22.00 -11.06
N THR A 238 -10.79 -21.48 -10.61
CA THR A 238 -9.95 -20.63 -11.46
C THR A 238 -9.20 -21.48 -12.48
N GLU A 239 -8.85 -20.88 -13.62
CA GLU A 239 -8.04 -21.56 -14.66
C GLU A 239 -6.73 -22.13 -14.08
N LYS A 240 -6.10 -21.39 -13.17
CA LYS A 240 -4.87 -21.84 -12.49
C LYS A 240 -5.14 -23.00 -11.54
N GLN A 241 -6.24 -22.97 -10.80
CA GLN A 241 -6.60 -24.09 -9.92
C GLN A 241 -6.90 -25.34 -10.74
N TYR A 242 -7.63 -25.22 -11.85
CA TYR A 242 -7.84 -26.32 -12.80
C TYR A 242 -6.52 -26.95 -13.26
N LEU A 243 -5.55 -26.13 -13.65
CA LEU A 243 -4.23 -26.62 -14.04
C LEU A 243 -3.52 -27.34 -12.88
N ARG A 244 -3.54 -26.78 -11.66
CA ARG A 244 -2.93 -27.42 -10.49
C ARG A 244 -3.53 -28.79 -10.23
N ASP A 245 -4.86 -28.88 -10.21
CA ASP A 245 -5.58 -30.13 -9.93
C ASP A 245 -5.31 -31.19 -11.02
N ALA A 246 -5.31 -30.78 -12.30
CA ALA A 246 -4.99 -31.67 -13.41
C ALA A 246 -3.53 -32.15 -13.39
N ILE A 247 -2.58 -31.25 -13.09
CA ILE A 247 -1.16 -31.61 -12.98
C ILE A 247 -0.94 -32.54 -11.80
N ASP A 248 -1.49 -32.25 -10.63
CA ASP A 248 -1.36 -33.11 -9.44
C ASP A 248 -1.89 -34.52 -9.74
N ALA A 249 -3.05 -34.63 -10.40
CA ALA A 249 -3.64 -35.90 -10.79
C ALA A 249 -2.76 -36.68 -11.79
N VAL A 250 -2.26 -36.02 -12.84
CA VAL A 250 -1.47 -36.69 -13.89
C VAL A 250 -0.05 -37.01 -13.42
N ALA A 251 0.60 -36.10 -12.69
CA ALA A 251 1.97 -36.26 -12.19
C ALA A 251 2.10 -37.47 -11.26
N SER A 252 1.06 -37.81 -10.50
CA SER A 252 1.04 -38.99 -9.64
C SER A 252 1.13 -40.33 -10.41
N GLN A 253 0.84 -40.33 -11.71
CA GLN A 253 0.78 -41.54 -12.54
C GLN A 253 1.90 -41.58 -13.59
N ALA A 254 2.32 -40.42 -14.08
CA ALA A 254 3.30 -40.32 -15.15
C ALA A 254 4.69 -40.77 -14.69
N THR A 255 5.36 -41.55 -15.52
CA THR A 255 6.75 -42.01 -15.32
C THR A 255 7.75 -41.30 -16.23
N SER A 256 7.26 -40.56 -17.23
CA SER A 256 8.07 -39.74 -18.12
C SER A 256 7.37 -38.43 -18.48
N GLN A 257 8.13 -37.48 -18.99
CA GLN A 257 7.62 -36.19 -19.45
C GLN A 257 6.66 -36.35 -20.65
N GLU A 258 6.95 -37.29 -21.55
CA GLU A 258 6.13 -37.57 -22.74
C GLU A 258 4.79 -38.16 -22.33
N GLU A 259 4.80 -39.08 -21.36
CA GLU A 259 3.59 -39.65 -20.78
C GLU A 259 2.75 -38.58 -20.07
N PHE A 260 3.40 -37.75 -19.27
CA PHE A 260 2.77 -36.61 -18.60
C PHE A 260 2.08 -35.66 -19.60
N SER A 261 2.78 -35.29 -20.68
CA SER A 261 2.25 -34.43 -21.74
C SER A 261 1.01 -35.03 -22.41
N ARG A 262 1.07 -36.33 -22.74
CA ARG A 262 -0.03 -37.05 -23.37
C ARG A 262 -1.26 -37.13 -22.46
N LEU A 263 -1.07 -37.53 -21.21
CA LEU A 263 -2.14 -37.66 -20.22
C LEU A 263 -2.83 -36.31 -19.93
N LEU A 264 -2.08 -35.21 -19.88
CA LEU A 264 -2.64 -33.86 -19.75
C LEU A 264 -3.51 -33.47 -20.95
N SER A 265 -3.05 -33.78 -22.17
CA SER A 265 -3.81 -33.52 -23.39
C SER A 265 -5.09 -34.36 -23.44
N ASP A 266 -4.98 -35.67 -23.21
CA ASP A 266 -6.08 -36.62 -23.41
C ASP A 266 -7.18 -36.48 -22.36
N ARG A 267 -6.82 -36.28 -21.09
CA ARG A 267 -7.78 -36.26 -19.97
C ARG A 267 -8.34 -34.88 -19.66
N TYR A 268 -7.57 -33.83 -19.93
CA TYR A 268 -7.88 -32.47 -19.46
C TYR A 268 -7.81 -31.41 -20.56
N ASN A 269 -7.48 -31.79 -21.79
CA ASN A 269 -7.30 -30.88 -22.94
C ASN A 269 -6.25 -29.78 -22.66
N ILE A 270 -5.24 -30.08 -21.84
CA ILE A 270 -4.17 -29.14 -21.49
C ILE A 270 -2.99 -29.34 -22.43
N THR A 271 -2.57 -28.29 -23.13
CA THR A 271 -1.33 -28.34 -23.93
C THR A 271 -0.12 -28.06 -23.05
N PHE A 272 0.79 -29.02 -22.97
CA PHE A 272 2.07 -28.88 -22.28
C PHE A 272 3.17 -28.39 -23.23
N LYS A 273 4.01 -27.48 -22.74
CA LYS A 273 5.15 -26.93 -23.49
C LYS A 273 6.37 -26.79 -22.60
N VAL A 274 7.50 -27.29 -23.08
CA VAL A 274 8.84 -27.01 -22.52
C VAL A 274 9.51 -25.94 -23.37
N SER A 275 10.04 -24.89 -22.75
CA SER A 275 10.84 -23.89 -23.44
C SER A 275 11.97 -23.38 -22.56
N ARG A 276 13.22 -23.60 -22.99
CA ARG A 276 14.43 -23.20 -22.26
C ARG A 276 14.46 -23.72 -20.80
N GLY A 277 14.14 -25.01 -20.61
CA GLY A 277 14.10 -25.62 -19.26
C GLY A 277 12.98 -25.06 -18.37
N ARG A 278 11.84 -24.70 -18.96
CA ARG A 278 10.68 -24.16 -18.23
C ARG A 278 9.40 -24.80 -18.70
N TYR A 279 8.67 -25.36 -17.75
CA TYR A 279 7.38 -25.97 -17.98
C TYR A 279 6.28 -24.90 -18.06
N SER A 280 5.40 -25.05 -19.04
CA SER A 280 4.27 -24.15 -19.30
C SER A 280 3.05 -24.94 -19.75
N TYR A 281 1.88 -24.49 -19.34
CA TYR A 281 0.60 -25.20 -19.51
C TYR A 281 -0.44 -24.27 -20.13
N LEU A 282 -1.11 -24.72 -21.18
CA LEU A 282 -2.22 -24.02 -21.81
C LEU A 282 -3.54 -24.61 -21.32
N HIS A 283 -4.32 -23.79 -20.60
CA HIS A 283 -5.67 -24.16 -20.21
C HIS A 283 -6.59 -24.18 -21.45
N PRO A 284 -7.57 -25.10 -21.55
CA PRO A 284 -8.43 -25.26 -22.74
C PRO A 284 -9.11 -23.96 -23.20
N ASN A 285 -9.56 -23.14 -22.23
CA ASN A 285 -10.25 -21.88 -22.49
C ASN A 285 -9.30 -20.66 -22.59
N ARG A 286 -8.00 -20.86 -22.82
CA ARG A 286 -7.00 -19.78 -22.86
C ARG A 286 -6.23 -19.73 -24.15
N GLN A 287 -5.84 -18.52 -24.52
CA GLN A 287 -4.94 -18.26 -25.65
C GLN A 287 -3.46 -18.20 -25.25
N LYS A 288 -3.16 -18.04 -23.95
CA LYS A 288 -1.80 -17.85 -23.44
C LYS A 288 -1.46 -18.84 -22.35
N TYR A 289 -0.27 -19.43 -22.48
CA TYR A 289 0.33 -20.35 -21.52
C TYR A 289 0.51 -19.74 -20.13
N ILE A 290 0.40 -20.58 -19.10
CA ILE A 290 0.74 -20.30 -17.72
C ILE A 290 2.00 -21.11 -17.38
N THR A 291 3.04 -20.43 -16.90
CA THR A 291 4.30 -21.08 -16.51
C THR A 291 4.15 -21.82 -15.17
N GLY A 292 4.91 -22.89 -14.97
CA GLY A 292 4.96 -23.64 -13.69
C GLY A 292 5.24 -22.73 -12.49
N ARG A 293 6.18 -21.80 -12.63
CA ARG A 293 6.49 -20.77 -11.61
C ARG A 293 5.29 -19.92 -11.16
N ASN A 294 4.28 -19.76 -12.01
CA ASN A 294 3.06 -19.03 -11.66
C ASN A 294 2.02 -19.89 -10.93
N LEU A 295 2.19 -21.22 -10.94
CA LEU A 295 1.38 -22.20 -10.24
C LEU A 295 1.99 -22.62 -8.90
N GLY A 296 3.33 -22.63 -8.80
CA GLY A 296 4.09 -23.00 -7.60
C GLY A 296 5.26 -23.94 -7.91
N THR A 297 6.17 -24.18 -6.97
CA THR A 297 7.39 -24.98 -7.21
C THR A 297 7.09 -26.44 -7.54
N LEU A 298 5.97 -26.99 -7.07
CA LEU A 298 5.52 -28.35 -7.40
C LEU A 298 5.17 -28.52 -8.89
N TYR A 299 4.99 -27.42 -9.62
CA TYR A 299 4.58 -27.43 -11.02
C TYR A 299 5.72 -27.06 -11.97
N GLU A 300 6.94 -26.96 -11.44
CA GLU A 300 8.17 -26.68 -12.18
C GLU A 300 8.90 -27.99 -12.56
N GLU A 301 9.82 -27.88 -13.52
CA GLU A 301 10.55 -29.00 -14.11
C GLU A 301 11.25 -29.87 -13.06
N ASN A 302 12.03 -29.26 -12.17
CA ASN A 302 12.84 -30.00 -11.20
C ASN A 302 12.01 -30.93 -10.32
N HIS A 303 10.88 -30.45 -9.80
CA HIS A 303 10.01 -31.25 -8.94
C HIS A 303 9.31 -32.35 -9.73
N LEU A 304 8.74 -32.03 -10.88
CA LEU A 304 8.01 -33.00 -11.69
C LEU A 304 8.93 -34.11 -12.23
N MET A 305 10.16 -33.76 -12.61
CA MET A 305 11.17 -34.75 -13.00
C MET A 305 11.52 -35.71 -11.85
N GLN A 306 11.60 -35.23 -10.61
CA GLN A 306 11.79 -36.09 -9.44
C GLN A 306 10.59 -37.02 -9.24
N VAL A 307 9.37 -36.50 -9.33
CA VAL A 307 8.14 -37.29 -9.22
C VAL A 307 8.09 -38.39 -10.29
N PHE A 308 8.44 -38.08 -11.54
CA PHE A 308 8.48 -39.07 -12.62
C PHE A 308 9.52 -40.16 -12.35
N GLN A 309 10.69 -39.79 -11.83
CA GLN A 309 11.73 -40.73 -11.44
C GLN A 309 11.27 -41.64 -10.29
N GLU A 310 10.61 -41.09 -9.28
CA GLU A 310 10.05 -41.86 -8.16
C GLU A 310 8.96 -42.83 -8.62
N ASN A 311 8.06 -42.40 -9.50
CA ASN A 311 7.03 -43.25 -10.09
C ASN A 311 7.64 -44.37 -10.93
N SER A 312 8.67 -44.06 -11.73
CA SER A 312 9.43 -45.05 -12.48
C SER A 312 10.09 -46.07 -11.55
N ASN A 313 10.74 -45.61 -10.47
CA ASN A 313 11.37 -46.48 -9.48
C ASN A 313 10.34 -47.36 -8.75
N ARG A 314 9.15 -46.85 -8.42
CA ARG A 314 8.04 -47.64 -7.86
C ARG A 314 7.54 -48.69 -8.84
N GLN A 315 7.32 -48.32 -10.10
CA GLN A 315 6.97 -49.29 -11.14
C GLN A 315 8.08 -50.32 -11.36
N HIS A 316 9.35 -49.95 -11.25
CA HIS A 316 10.48 -50.88 -11.33
C HIS A 316 10.59 -51.79 -10.10
N ALA A 317 10.22 -51.32 -8.90
CA ALA A 317 10.13 -52.14 -7.69
C ALA A 317 8.91 -53.08 -7.69
N GLU A 318 7.83 -52.71 -8.37
CA GLU A 318 6.67 -53.57 -8.62
C GLU A 318 6.91 -54.54 -9.79
N LYS A 319 7.66 -54.11 -10.82
CA LYS A 319 8.07 -54.94 -11.97
C LYS A 319 9.30 -55.80 -11.70
N SER A 320 10.07 -55.60 -10.63
CA SER A 320 11.20 -56.48 -10.27
C SER A 320 10.74 -57.86 -9.75
N HIS A 321 9.42 -58.09 -9.66
CA HIS A 321 8.82 -59.42 -9.56
C HIS A 321 8.44 -60.07 -10.90
N SER A 322 8.67 -59.41 -12.05
CA SER A 322 8.37 -59.97 -13.38
C SER A 322 9.41 -59.52 -14.42
N THR A 323 10.25 -60.47 -14.78
CA THR A 323 11.47 -60.45 -15.59
C THR A 323 11.44 -59.76 -16.98
N ASP A 324 12.64 -59.25 -17.32
CA ASP A 324 13.38 -59.24 -18.61
C ASP A 324 12.94 -58.43 -19.87
N ARG A 325 13.72 -57.36 -20.14
CA ARG A 325 14.51 -56.99 -21.37
C ARG A 325 13.90 -57.09 -22.81
N PRO A 326 14.43 -56.38 -23.85
CA PRO A 326 14.81 -54.94 -23.96
C PRO A 326 14.62 -54.30 -25.40
N VAL A 327 14.91 -52.98 -25.51
CA VAL A 327 15.36 -52.14 -26.69
C VAL A 327 14.44 -51.94 -27.93
N THR A 328 14.16 -50.68 -28.33
CA THR A 328 14.80 -49.96 -29.47
C THR A 328 14.29 -48.53 -29.70
N ASP A 329 15.25 -47.72 -30.13
CA ASP A 329 15.38 -46.30 -30.44
C ASP A 329 14.60 -45.83 -31.70
N PHE A 330 14.26 -44.54 -31.79
CA PHE A 330 14.49 -43.66 -32.96
C PHE A 330 13.86 -42.26 -32.78
N SER A 331 14.72 -41.26 -32.88
CA SER A 331 14.46 -39.83 -33.03
C SER A 331 13.97 -39.45 -34.44
N GLU A 332 13.18 -38.38 -34.60
CA GLU A 332 13.65 -37.11 -35.21
C GLU A 332 12.57 -36.01 -35.33
N GLN A 333 13.09 -34.78 -35.41
CA GLN A 333 12.46 -33.46 -35.33
C GLN A 333 11.81 -33.00 -36.65
N SER A 334 10.96 -31.96 -36.56
CA SER A 334 10.77 -30.97 -37.64
C SER A 334 10.35 -29.60 -37.09
N LYS A 335 11.10 -28.54 -37.43
CA LYS A 335 10.81 -27.10 -37.25
C LYS A 335 10.16 -26.55 -38.54
N SER A 336 9.31 -25.52 -38.54
CA SER A 336 9.66 -24.08 -38.66
C SER A 336 8.37 -23.27 -38.95
N SER A 337 8.16 -22.08 -38.35
CA SER A 337 8.23 -20.70 -38.92
C SER A 337 7.16 -20.38 -40.00
N ALA A 338 6.44 -19.26 -40.07
CA ALA A 338 6.86 -17.85 -40.01
C ALA A 338 5.67 -16.84 -39.84
N SER A 339 6.05 -15.56 -39.71
CA SER A 339 5.36 -14.28 -39.43
C SER A 339 4.51 -13.65 -40.56
N VAL A 340 3.60 -12.69 -40.22
CA VAL A 340 3.26 -11.48 -41.05
C VAL A 340 2.84 -10.29 -40.13
N GLN A 341 2.96 -9.09 -40.71
CA GLN A 341 3.17 -7.71 -40.25
C GLN A 341 1.95 -6.91 -39.73
N THR A 342 2.26 -5.70 -39.25
CA THR A 342 1.43 -4.65 -38.63
C THR A 342 1.00 -3.55 -39.62
N ASP A 343 -0.22 -3.02 -39.45
CA ASP A 343 -0.75 -1.84 -40.17
C ASP A 343 -0.73 -0.57 -39.30
N GLU A 344 -0.45 0.58 -39.94
CA GLU A 344 -0.47 1.94 -39.38
C GLU A 344 -1.84 2.61 -39.58
N THR A 345 -2.41 3.21 -38.53
CA THR A 345 -3.57 4.12 -38.63
C THR A 345 -3.25 5.46 -37.98
N THR A 346 -3.40 6.53 -38.76
CA THR A 346 -3.27 7.94 -38.40
C THR A 346 -4.43 8.40 -37.50
N HIS A 347 -4.12 9.14 -36.41
CA HIS A 347 -5.12 9.74 -35.51
C HIS A 347 -4.99 11.27 -35.47
N SER A 348 -5.99 11.96 -36.02
CA SER A 348 -6.21 13.40 -35.89
C SER A 348 -6.80 13.73 -34.51
N PHE A 349 -6.18 14.64 -33.73
CA PHE A 349 -6.68 15.04 -32.41
C PHE A 349 -7.03 16.55 -32.34
N LEU A 350 -8.31 16.83 -32.09
CA LEU A 350 -8.96 17.96 -31.38
C LEU A 350 -8.54 19.42 -31.66
N PHE A 351 -9.37 20.12 -32.44
CA PHE A 351 -9.47 21.59 -32.47
C PHE A 351 -10.77 22.01 -31.76
N ILE A 352 -10.69 22.81 -30.68
CA ILE A 352 -11.84 23.36 -29.96
C ILE A 352 -11.85 24.88 -30.17
N LYS A 353 -12.94 25.45 -30.71
CA LYS A 353 -13.10 26.91 -30.78
C LYS A 353 -13.21 27.49 -29.37
N SER A 354 -12.39 28.48 -29.05
CA SER A 354 -12.42 29.23 -27.78
C SER A 354 -12.02 30.69 -28.03
N ASP A 355 -12.69 31.62 -27.36
CA ASP A 355 -12.40 33.06 -27.41
C ASP A 355 -11.41 33.50 -26.31
N LEU A 356 -10.97 32.56 -25.45
CA LEU A 356 -10.01 32.83 -24.38
C LEU A 356 -8.57 32.86 -24.93
N ARG A 357 -7.86 33.97 -24.70
CA ARG A 357 -6.50 34.17 -25.20
C ARG A 357 -5.51 33.09 -24.72
N LEU A 358 -5.57 32.71 -23.45
CA LEU A 358 -4.73 31.63 -22.91
C LEU A 358 -5.01 30.28 -23.60
N VAL A 359 -6.27 29.98 -23.93
CA VAL A 359 -6.61 28.74 -24.65
C VAL A 359 -6.06 28.75 -26.08
N THR A 360 -6.17 29.89 -26.78
CA THR A 360 -5.62 30.01 -28.14
C THR A 360 -4.09 29.89 -28.14
N ASP A 361 -3.41 30.47 -27.16
CA ASP A 361 -1.96 30.41 -27.02
C ASP A 361 -1.50 28.97 -26.74
N LEU A 362 -2.19 28.25 -25.83
CA LEU A 362 -1.92 26.84 -25.53
C LEU A 362 -2.14 25.94 -26.76
N GLN A 363 -3.25 26.11 -27.48
CA GLN A 363 -3.55 25.33 -28.69
C GLN A 363 -2.52 25.57 -29.80
N HIS A 364 -2.04 26.81 -29.95
CA HIS A 364 -1.00 27.14 -30.91
C HIS A 364 0.34 26.48 -30.55
N CYS A 365 0.76 26.55 -29.29
CA CYS A 365 1.98 25.88 -28.81
C CYS A 365 1.91 24.35 -29.00
N ILE A 366 0.77 23.73 -28.72
CA ILE A 366 0.57 22.28 -28.91
C ILE A 366 0.69 21.89 -30.39
N LYS A 367 0.11 22.68 -31.30
CA LYS A 367 0.18 22.44 -32.75
C LYS A 367 1.63 22.51 -33.26
N THR A 368 2.36 23.53 -32.85
CA THR A 368 3.78 23.73 -33.22
C THR A 368 4.65 22.59 -32.68
N GLN A 369 4.39 22.11 -31.45
CA GLN A 369 5.08 20.97 -30.87
C GLN A 369 4.78 19.65 -31.59
N GLN A 370 3.54 19.42 -32.02
CA GLN A 370 3.16 18.20 -32.77
C GLN A 370 3.85 18.13 -34.14
N SER A 371 3.97 19.24 -34.87
CA SER A 371 4.63 19.25 -36.19
C SER A 371 6.13 18.97 -36.13
N GLN A 372 6.80 19.32 -35.03
CA GLN A 372 8.25 19.14 -34.88
C GLN A 372 8.61 17.81 -34.19
N ALA A 373 7.76 17.33 -33.28
CA ALA A 373 7.91 16.05 -32.60
C ALA A 373 7.34 14.85 -33.38
N TYR A 374 6.69 15.05 -34.53
CA TYR A 374 6.29 13.93 -35.42
C TYR A 374 7.51 13.10 -35.87
N ALA A 375 8.72 13.66 -35.78
CA ALA A 375 9.99 12.94 -35.99
C ALA A 375 10.43 12.07 -34.78
N GLN A 376 9.87 12.23 -33.58
CA GLN A 376 10.17 11.39 -32.40
C GLN A 376 8.93 11.08 -31.54
N LYS A 377 8.62 9.78 -31.37
CA LYS A 377 7.53 9.20 -30.56
C LYS A 377 7.05 10.07 -29.38
N VAL A 378 5.98 10.82 -29.59
CA VAL A 378 5.24 11.49 -28.52
C VAL A 378 4.52 10.43 -27.67
N LYS A 379 4.68 10.51 -26.33
CA LYS A 379 3.94 9.64 -25.41
C LYS A 379 2.48 10.10 -25.32
N LEU A 380 1.54 9.18 -25.50
CA LEU A 380 0.09 9.40 -25.35
C LEU A 380 -0.28 10.13 -24.04
N SER A 381 0.52 9.97 -22.98
CA SER A 381 0.34 10.66 -21.70
C SER A 381 0.51 12.18 -21.80
N ASN A 382 1.42 12.67 -22.64
CA ASN A 382 1.72 14.11 -22.74
C ASN A 382 0.58 14.83 -23.47
N LEU A 383 0.03 14.22 -24.53
CA LEU A 383 -1.11 14.74 -25.27
C LEU A 383 -2.37 14.81 -24.39
N LYS A 384 -2.61 13.77 -23.58
CA LYS A 384 -3.72 13.78 -22.60
C LYS A 384 -3.59 14.91 -21.59
N MET A 385 -2.40 15.11 -21.02
CA MET A 385 -2.12 16.21 -20.08
C MET A 385 -2.38 17.59 -20.69
N MET A 386 -1.92 17.81 -21.92
CA MET A 386 -2.13 19.08 -22.64
C MET A 386 -3.62 19.34 -22.89
N ALA A 387 -4.36 18.34 -23.39
CA ALA A 387 -5.79 18.44 -23.63
C ALA A 387 -6.58 18.73 -22.34
N GLN A 388 -6.25 18.05 -21.24
CA GLN A 388 -6.87 18.29 -19.93
C GLN A 388 -6.58 19.71 -19.41
N THR A 389 -5.37 20.21 -19.61
CA THR A 389 -4.99 21.57 -19.19
C THR A 389 -5.75 22.63 -19.97
N VAL A 390 -5.90 22.45 -21.29
CA VAL A 390 -6.69 23.34 -22.15
C VAL A 390 -8.17 23.32 -21.76
N ALA A 391 -8.75 22.14 -21.53
CA ALA A 391 -10.13 22.00 -21.09
C ALA A 391 -10.37 22.72 -19.75
N TYR A 392 -9.49 22.53 -18.78
CA TYR A 392 -9.60 23.17 -17.47
C TYR A 392 -9.57 24.70 -17.55
N VAL A 393 -8.59 25.26 -18.29
CA VAL A 393 -8.48 26.71 -18.51
C VAL A 393 -9.74 27.26 -19.17
N GLN A 394 -10.33 26.50 -20.09
CA GLN A 394 -11.56 26.86 -20.78
C GLN A 394 -12.78 26.83 -19.87
N GLU A 395 -12.97 25.75 -19.10
CA GLU A 395 -14.08 25.58 -18.16
C GLU A 395 -14.09 26.66 -17.07
N HIS A 396 -12.90 27.06 -16.61
CA HIS A 396 -12.74 28.04 -15.52
C HIS A 396 -12.57 29.49 -16.03
N GLY A 397 -12.55 29.71 -17.34
CA GLY A 397 -12.57 31.04 -17.94
C GLY A 397 -11.30 31.88 -17.73
N PHE A 398 -10.14 31.26 -17.52
CA PHE A 398 -8.89 31.99 -17.33
C PHE A 398 -8.42 32.62 -18.65
N GLN A 399 -8.32 33.95 -18.68
CA GLN A 399 -7.98 34.71 -19.88
C GLN A 399 -6.47 34.80 -20.11
N SER A 400 -5.70 34.82 -19.02
CA SER A 400 -4.25 34.96 -19.02
C SER A 400 -3.59 34.05 -17.98
N LYS A 401 -2.27 33.89 -18.08
CA LYS A 401 -1.48 33.15 -17.10
C LYS A 401 -1.46 33.89 -15.76
N GLU A 402 -1.44 35.22 -15.80
CA GLU A 402 -1.45 36.09 -14.63
C GLU A 402 -2.73 35.91 -13.80
N ASP A 403 -3.87 35.68 -14.46
CA ASP A 403 -5.14 35.35 -13.77
C ASP A 403 -5.03 34.03 -13.00
N LEU A 404 -4.40 33.03 -13.61
CA LEU A 404 -4.21 31.72 -13.02
C LEU A 404 -3.22 31.75 -11.84
N ASP A 405 -2.12 32.50 -11.98
CA ASP A 405 -1.14 32.71 -10.91
C ASP A 405 -1.76 33.49 -9.73
N THR A 406 -2.63 34.47 -10.02
CA THR A 406 -3.40 35.21 -9.00
C THR A 406 -4.39 34.30 -8.28
N ALA A 407 -5.13 33.46 -9.02
CA ALA A 407 -6.04 32.48 -8.44
C ALA A 407 -5.30 31.48 -7.53
N LEU A 408 -4.11 31.02 -7.95
CA LEU A 408 -3.26 30.14 -7.15
C LEU A 408 -2.78 30.82 -5.86
N SER A 409 -2.35 32.09 -5.93
CA SER A 409 -1.95 32.86 -4.75
C SER A 409 -3.10 32.98 -3.74
N ASN A 410 -4.29 33.35 -4.22
CA ASN A 410 -5.48 33.46 -3.38
C ASN A 410 -5.91 32.12 -2.76
N ALA A 411 -5.92 31.04 -3.55
CA ALA A 411 -6.23 29.69 -3.06
C ALA A 411 -5.21 29.23 -2.00
N SER A 412 -3.92 29.54 -2.19
CA SER A 412 -2.86 29.22 -1.23
C SER A 412 -3.03 30.00 0.09
N ALA A 413 -3.41 31.28 0.02
CA ALA A 413 -3.69 32.08 1.20
C ALA A 413 -4.89 31.52 1.99
N GLN A 414 -6.00 31.22 1.31
CA GLN A 414 -7.20 30.65 1.93
C GLN A 414 -6.97 29.27 2.55
N SER A 415 -6.20 28.41 1.88
CA SER A 415 -5.79 27.09 2.38
C SER A 415 -4.93 27.21 3.65
N THR A 416 -4.03 28.20 3.69
CA THR A 416 -3.20 28.49 4.87
C THR A 416 -4.07 28.98 6.04
N ASP A 417 -5.02 29.86 5.77
CA ASP A 417 -5.92 30.41 6.79
C ASP A 417 -6.83 29.33 7.39
N ALA A 418 -7.39 28.46 6.55
CA ALA A 418 -8.16 27.30 6.99
C ALA A 418 -7.33 26.32 7.82
N ARG A 419 -6.07 26.08 7.43
CA ARG A 419 -5.13 25.26 8.22
C ARG A 419 -4.87 25.86 9.61
N ASN A 420 -4.62 27.16 9.68
CA ASN A 420 -4.35 27.85 10.95
C ASN A 420 -5.56 27.81 11.88
N THR A 421 -6.76 27.96 11.31
CA THR A 421 -8.03 27.85 12.02
C THR A 421 -8.24 26.44 12.57
N LEU A 422 -8.07 25.41 11.73
CA LEU A 422 -8.16 24.01 12.15
C LEU A 422 -7.16 23.69 13.27
N LYS A 423 -5.91 24.11 13.11
CA LYS A 423 -4.85 23.90 14.10
C LYS A 423 -5.20 24.51 15.45
N SER A 424 -5.76 25.72 15.45
CA SER A 424 -6.18 26.40 16.69
C SER A 424 -7.27 25.60 17.43
N THR A 425 -8.21 25.00 16.71
CA THR A 425 -9.24 24.11 17.29
C THR A 425 -8.64 22.79 17.79
N GLU A 426 -7.68 22.21 17.08
CA GLU A 426 -6.96 21.00 17.50
C GLU A 426 -6.16 21.22 18.79
N ASP A 427 -5.47 22.35 18.90
CA ASP A 427 -4.75 22.76 20.11
C ASP A 427 -5.72 22.95 21.29
N ALA A 428 -6.89 23.54 21.05
CA ALA A 428 -7.94 23.66 22.05
C ALA A 428 -8.50 22.29 22.49
N LEU A 429 -8.73 21.37 21.56
CA LEU A 429 -9.16 20.00 21.85
C LEU A 429 -8.15 19.24 22.70
N LYS A 430 -6.85 19.37 22.38
CA LYS A 430 -5.77 18.78 23.17
C LYS A 430 -5.80 19.30 24.60
N ASN A 431 -5.92 20.62 24.77
CA ASN A 431 -6.02 21.24 26.08
C ASN A 431 -7.24 20.75 26.87
N ILE A 432 -8.42 20.66 26.25
CA ILE A 432 -9.63 20.15 26.89
C ILE A 432 -9.50 18.67 27.27
N ASN A 433 -8.92 17.83 26.42
CA ASN A 433 -8.68 16.42 26.73
C ASN A 433 -7.73 16.26 27.94
N GLU A 434 -6.66 17.05 28.01
CA GLU A 434 -5.78 17.09 29.18
C GLU A 434 -6.54 17.50 30.45
N GLN A 435 -7.38 18.54 30.36
CA GLN A 435 -8.20 18.96 31.51
C GLN A 435 -9.19 17.88 31.94
N ILE A 436 -9.83 17.16 31.00
CA ILE A 436 -10.72 16.03 31.31
C ILE A 436 -9.96 14.92 32.04
N HIS A 437 -8.77 14.57 31.54
CA HIS A 437 -7.92 13.54 32.10
C HIS A 437 -7.53 13.85 33.55
N TYR A 438 -6.96 15.03 33.80
CA TYR A 438 -6.55 15.43 35.16
C TYR A 438 -7.75 15.69 36.07
N THR A 439 -8.88 16.18 35.55
CA THR A 439 -10.12 16.30 36.33
C THR A 439 -10.63 14.93 36.76
N GLY A 440 -10.58 13.93 35.87
CA GLY A 440 -10.91 12.54 36.20
C GLY A 440 -10.01 11.98 37.29
N GLN A 441 -8.69 12.11 37.15
CA GLN A 441 -7.72 11.67 38.15
C GLN A 441 -7.91 12.36 39.52
N TYR A 442 -8.15 13.68 39.51
CA TYR A 442 -8.42 14.44 40.72
C TYR A 442 -9.67 13.93 41.43
N LEU A 443 -10.77 13.71 40.69
CA LEU A 443 -12.03 13.23 41.25
C LEU A 443 -11.93 11.79 41.77
N ALA A 444 -11.23 10.91 41.06
CA ALA A 444 -11.04 9.51 41.45
C ALA A 444 -10.29 9.36 42.80
N ASN A 445 -9.27 10.19 43.02
CA ASN A 445 -8.43 10.11 44.22
C ASN A 445 -8.84 11.10 45.33
N LYS A 446 -9.93 11.84 45.14
CA LYS A 446 -10.37 12.91 46.08
C LYS A 446 -10.78 12.36 47.45
N SER A 447 -11.51 11.25 47.48
CA SER A 447 -11.92 10.59 48.73
C SER A 447 -10.71 10.07 49.49
N LEU A 448 -9.82 9.34 48.80
CA LEU A 448 -8.60 8.78 49.38
C LEU A 448 -7.69 9.87 49.96
N HIS A 449 -7.50 10.98 49.26
CA HIS A 449 -6.73 12.10 49.80
C HIS A 449 -7.46 12.80 50.98
N SER A 450 -8.79 12.84 50.99
CA SER A 450 -9.54 13.29 52.19
C SER A 450 -9.30 12.37 53.38
N ASP A 451 -9.23 11.06 53.17
CA ASP A 451 -8.99 10.08 54.22
C ASP A 451 -7.54 10.15 54.72
N TYR A 452 -6.56 10.33 53.83
CA TYR A 452 -5.17 10.64 54.18
C TYR A 452 -5.08 11.86 55.12
N ARG A 453 -5.80 12.94 54.83
CA ARG A 453 -5.80 14.15 55.68
C ARG A 453 -6.35 13.89 57.08
N LYS A 454 -7.28 12.96 57.23
CA LYS A 454 -7.95 12.60 58.49
C LYS A 454 -7.23 11.46 59.23
N SER A 455 -6.30 10.77 58.58
CA SER A 455 -5.57 9.65 59.19
C SER A 455 -4.72 10.09 60.38
N ARG A 456 -4.75 9.28 61.45
CA ARG A 456 -3.89 9.46 62.64
C ARG A 456 -2.43 9.12 62.36
N ASN A 457 -2.15 8.18 61.46
CA ASN A 457 -0.80 7.78 61.07
C ASN A 457 -0.60 8.06 59.58
N LYS A 458 -0.10 9.26 59.28
CA LYS A 458 0.02 9.78 57.91
C LYS A 458 1.13 9.12 57.13
N GLU A 459 2.24 8.80 57.78
CA GLU A 459 3.42 8.23 57.13
C GLU A 459 3.12 6.84 56.57
N LYS A 460 2.53 5.97 57.40
CA LYS A 460 2.09 4.65 56.95
C LYS A 460 1.02 4.71 55.85
N PHE A 461 0.02 5.59 55.99
CA PHE A 461 -1.02 5.75 54.96
C PHE A 461 -0.45 6.26 53.64
N TYR A 462 0.56 7.14 53.69
CA TYR A 462 1.25 7.62 52.51
C TYR A 462 2.01 6.51 51.82
N ASP A 463 2.72 5.65 52.55
CA ASP A 463 3.45 4.51 51.99
C ASP A 463 2.51 3.49 51.34
N ASP A 464 1.37 3.19 52.00
CA ASP A 464 0.37 2.23 51.51
C ASP A 464 -0.38 2.74 50.25
N HIS A 465 -0.49 4.06 50.05
CA HIS A 465 -1.26 4.69 48.97
C HIS A 465 -0.45 5.72 48.16
N ARG A 466 0.86 5.50 48.05
CA ARG A 466 1.81 6.46 47.49
C ARG A 466 1.47 6.85 46.05
N ALA A 467 1.04 5.87 45.24
CA ALA A 467 0.75 6.08 43.83
C ALA A 467 -0.49 6.99 43.65
N GLU A 468 -1.58 6.69 44.36
CA GLU A 468 -2.86 7.40 44.28
C GLU A 468 -2.74 8.84 44.79
N LEU A 469 -1.98 9.05 45.87
CA LEU A 469 -1.71 10.39 46.41
C LEU A 469 -0.84 11.22 45.44
N THR A 470 0.16 10.60 44.81
CA THR A 470 0.99 11.27 43.80
C THR A 470 0.17 11.66 42.57
N LEU A 471 -0.75 10.80 42.12
CA LEU A 471 -1.68 11.09 41.01
C LEU A 471 -2.64 12.23 41.37
N TYR A 472 -3.16 12.27 42.60
CA TYR A 472 -4.00 13.37 43.07
C TYR A 472 -3.24 14.71 43.10
N GLU A 473 -2.04 14.75 43.68
CA GLU A 473 -1.25 15.96 43.83
C GLU A 473 -0.80 16.53 42.47
N SER A 474 -0.35 15.66 41.57
CA SER A 474 0.03 16.03 40.21
C SER A 474 -1.16 16.57 39.41
N ALA A 475 -2.32 15.90 39.46
CA ALA A 475 -3.55 16.37 38.83
C ALA A 475 -3.98 17.74 39.35
N LEU A 476 -3.93 17.96 40.68
CA LEU A 476 -4.27 19.24 41.29
C LEU A 476 -3.32 20.37 40.86
N ARG A 477 -2.01 20.10 40.80
CA ARG A 477 -1.01 21.07 40.34
C ARG A 477 -1.30 21.53 38.91
N ILE A 478 -1.48 20.58 37.99
CA ILE A 478 -1.69 20.86 36.57
C ILE A 478 -3.01 21.61 36.34
N LEU A 479 -4.08 21.20 37.04
CA LEU A 479 -5.37 21.89 36.96
C LEU A 479 -5.29 23.34 37.49
N ARG A 480 -4.51 23.60 38.55
CA ARG A 480 -4.29 24.95 39.08
C ARG A 480 -3.48 25.83 38.14
N GLU A 481 -2.44 25.28 37.53
CA GLU A 481 -1.64 25.99 36.52
C GLU A 481 -2.49 26.40 35.32
N LYS A 482 -3.32 25.46 34.80
CA LYS A 482 -4.19 25.72 33.64
C LYS A 482 -5.35 26.67 33.93
N SER A 483 -5.87 26.68 35.15
CA SER A 483 -6.98 27.58 35.55
C SER A 483 -6.53 28.97 36.00
N GLN A 484 -5.22 29.22 36.12
CA GLN A 484 -4.66 30.50 36.60
C GLN A 484 -5.32 30.98 37.91
N GLY A 485 -5.70 30.04 38.79
CA GLY A 485 -6.37 30.33 40.07
C GLY A 485 -7.89 30.56 40.00
N GLN A 486 -8.51 30.45 38.82
CA GLN A 486 -9.97 30.48 38.70
C GLN A 486 -10.62 29.14 39.09
N LYS A 487 -11.95 29.15 39.26
CA LYS A 487 -12.73 27.95 39.61
C LYS A 487 -12.59 26.90 38.51
N LEU A 488 -12.18 25.68 38.90
CA LEU A 488 -12.01 24.56 37.97
C LEU A 488 -13.33 24.21 37.26
N PRO A 489 -13.32 24.07 35.92
CA PRO A 489 -14.47 23.60 35.16
C PRO A 489 -14.96 22.24 35.65
N THR A 490 -16.27 22.00 35.59
CA THR A 490 -16.80 20.66 35.90
C THR A 490 -16.55 19.69 34.75
N LEU A 491 -16.45 18.40 35.05
CA LEU A 491 -16.28 17.35 34.04
C LEU A 491 -17.39 17.38 32.97
N LYS A 492 -18.61 17.77 33.35
CA LYS A 492 -19.73 17.96 32.43
C LYS A 492 -19.45 19.07 31.42
N MET A 493 -19.04 20.25 31.89
CA MET A 493 -18.69 21.39 31.03
C MET A 493 -17.53 21.07 30.09
N LEU A 494 -16.51 20.37 30.58
CA LEU A 494 -15.37 19.97 29.74
C LEU A 494 -15.77 18.99 28.63
N ARG A 495 -16.68 18.04 28.91
CA ARG A 495 -17.22 17.10 27.91
C ARG A 495 -18.11 17.80 26.88
N GLU A 496 -18.94 18.74 27.31
CA GLU A 496 -19.78 19.55 26.40
C GLU A 496 -18.90 20.38 25.46
N GLU A 497 -17.86 21.03 26.00
CA GLU A 497 -16.92 21.82 25.19
C GLU A 497 -16.09 20.95 24.24
N LYS A 498 -15.65 19.77 24.68
CA LYS A 498 -15.02 18.77 23.80
C LYS A 498 -15.93 18.44 22.62
N ASN A 499 -17.19 18.10 22.88
CA ASN A 499 -18.15 17.76 21.83
C ASN A 499 -18.37 18.92 20.85
N ARG A 500 -18.43 20.15 21.35
CA ARG A 500 -18.54 21.36 20.51
C ARG A 500 -17.31 21.52 19.61
N LEU A 501 -16.11 21.41 20.18
CA LEU A 501 -14.85 21.54 19.45
C LEU A 501 -14.63 20.40 18.45
N THR A 502 -15.06 19.16 18.76
CA THR A 502 -14.98 18.03 17.82
C THR A 502 -15.87 18.26 16.60
N LYS A 503 -17.11 18.74 16.79
CA LYS A 503 -17.98 19.11 15.66
C LYS A 503 -17.37 20.23 14.81
N LEU A 504 -16.78 21.23 15.46
CA LEU A 504 -16.10 22.34 14.79
C LEU A 504 -14.87 21.86 14.01
N GLN A 505 -14.08 20.95 14.58
CA GLN A 505 -12.91 20.35 13.94
C GLN A 505 -13.30 19.62 12.65
N THR A 506 -14.39 18.83 12.67
CA THR A 506 -14.87 18.13 11.47
C THR A 506 -15.17 19.12 10.34
N VAL A 507 -15.96 20.15 10.62
CA VAL A 507 -16.33 21.18 9.62
C VAL A 507 -15.10 21.92 9.09
N GLN A 508 -14.18 22.32 9.97
CA GLN A 508 -12.94 23.02 9.58
C GLN A 508 -11.98 22.13 8.80
N ARG A 509 -11.95 20.82 9.10
CA ARG A 509 -11.13 19.83 8.38
C ARG A 509 -11.66 19.61 6.97
N ASP A 510 -12.97 19.51 6.79
CA ASP A 510 -13.58 19.42 5.47
C ASP A 510 -13.32 20.69 4.65
N GLU A 511 -13.50 21.86 5.26
CA GLU A 511 -13.22 23.15 4.60
C GLU A 511 -11.75 23.27 4.19
N PHE A 512 -10.82 22.90 5.08
CA PHE A 512 -9.39 22.87 4.76
C PHE A 512 -9.09 21.92 3.61
N ASN A 513 -9.66 20.71 3.61
CA ASN A 513 -9.46 19.72 2.56
C ASN A 513 -9.94 20.25 1.21
N THR A 514 -11.15 20.82 1.13
CA THR A 514 -11.69 21.40 -0.10
C THR A 514 -10.82 22.55 -0.63
N ARG A 515 -10.40 23.48 0.25
CA ARG A 515 -9.52 24.60 -0.15
C ARG A 515 -8.15 24.10 -0.61
N ARG A 516 -7.63 23.06 0.04
CA ARG A 516 -6.33 22.46 -0.30
C ARG A 516 -6.35 21.68 -1.62
N GLU A 517 -7.44 21.00 -1.92
CA GLU A 517 -7.67 20.32 -3.20
C GLU A 517 -7.70 21.33 -4.34
N TYR A 518 -8.48 22.40 -4.19
CA TYR A 518 -8.55 23.49 -5.17
C TYR A 518 -7.19 24.16 -5.41
N GLU A 519 -6.44 24.47 -4.34
CA GLU A 519 -5.06 24.99 -4.44
C GLU A 519 -4.15 24.04 -5.22
N ARG A 520 -4.27 22.73 -4.98
CA ARG A 520 -3.45 21.69 -5.64
C ARG A 520 -3.79 21.56 -7.12
N GLU A 521 -5.07 21.63 -7.46
CA GLU A 521 -5.55 21.62 -8.84
C GLU A 521 -5.00 22.82 -9.62
N LEU A 522 -5.17 24.04 -9.08
CA LEU A 522 -4.61 25.25 -9.66
C LEU A 522 -3.08 25.19 -9.81
N ARG A 523 -2.36 24.67 -8.79
CA ARG A 523 -0.90 24.51 -8.88
C ARG A 523 -0.49 23.59 -10.03
N THR A 524 -1.24 22.51 -10.25
CA THR A 524 -1.01 21.56 -11.34
C THR A 524 -1.25 22.22 -12.70
N VAL A 525 -2.34 22.97 -12.83
CA VAL A 525 -2.69 23.69 -14.06
C VAL A 525 -1.67 24.79 -14.34
N CYS A 526 -1.26 25.60 -13.36
CA CYS A 526 -0.17 26.58 -13.49
C CYS A 526 1.12 25.94 -14.00
N SER A 527 1.50 24.79 -13.43
CA SER A 527 2.70 24.06 -13.86
C SER A 527 2.58 23.58 -15.32
N ASN A 528 1.44 23.01 -15.70
CA ASN A 528 1.22 22.51 -17.06
C ASN A 528 1.18 23.65 -18.08
N VAL A 529 0.51 24.77 -17.76
CA VAL A 529 0.49 25.98 -18.59
C VAL A 529 1.92 26.50 -18.78
N ASN A 530 2.73 26.56 -17.72
CA ASN A 530 4.14 26.95 -17.84
C ASN A 530 4.94 26.01 -18.76
N ILE A 531 4.73 24.69 -18.67
CA ILE A 531 5.41 23.71 -19.52
C ILE A 531 5.01 23.90 -20.99
N ILE A 532 3.72 24.08 -21.27
CA ILE A 532 3.19 24.25 -22.63
C ILE A 532 3.70 25.56 -23.24
N LEU A 533 3.72 26.65 -22.48
CA LEU A 533 4.16 27.98 -22.96
C LEU A 533 5.68 28.13 -23.07
N ARG A 534 6.49 27.46 -22.22
CA ARG A 534 7.97 27.65 -22.19
C ARG A 534 8.78 26.87 -23.23
N HIS A 535 8.18 26.02 -24.07
CA HIS A 535 8.93 25.24 -25.07
C HIS A 535 8.69 25.70 -26.53
N PRO A 536 9.35 26.80 -26.98
CA PRO A 536 9.59 27.04 -28.41
C PRO A 536 10.98 26.62 -28.93
N HIS A 537 11.99 26.35 -28.10
CA HIS A 537 13.36 26.08 -28.58
C HIS A 537 14.16 25.12 -27.68
N ILE A 538 14.66 24.01 -28.26
CA ILE A 538 15.91 23.38 -27.85
C ILE A 538 16.85 23.49 -29.05
N GLN A 539 17.84 24.37 -28.95
CA GLN A 539 19.05 24.28 -29.75
C GLN A 539 19.82 23.03 -29.29
N GLU A 540 20.11 22.14 -30.24
CA GLU A 540 21.11 21.10 -30.08
C GLU A 540 22.44 21.73 -29.69
N THR A 541 22.95 21.41 -28.50
CA THR A 541 24.37 21.59 -28.20
C THR A 541 25.11 20.43 -28.84
N LEU A 542 25.45 20.59 -30.12
CA LEU A 542 26.52 19.84 -30.75
C LEU A 542 27.84 20.33 -30.15
N HIS A 543 28.55 19.46 -29.44
CA HIS A 543 29.99 19.60 -29.26
C HIS A 543 30.64 18.21 -29.39
N GLU A 544 30.95 17.85 -30.64
CA GLU A 544 32.17 17.13 -30.96
C GLU A 544 33.07 18.08 -31.75
N THR A 545 34.14 18.53 -31.10
CA THR A 545 35.40 18.81 -31.81
C THR A 545 36.53 18.38 -30.91
N SER A 546 37.25 17.35 -31.39
CA SER A 546 38.61 17.07 -30.96
C SER A 546 39.48 18.29 -31.22
N GLN A 547 40.20 18.76 -30.21
CA GLN A 547 41.53 19.32 -30.37
C GLN A 547 42.32 18.99 -29.11
N GLY A 548 43.35 18.17 -29.28
CA GLY A 548 44.37 17.94 -28.26
C GLY A 548 45.27 19.17 -28.11
N HIS A 549 46.27 19.01 -27.24
CA HIS A 549 47.20 19.99 -26.68
C HIS A 549 46.67 20.62 -25.37
N SER A 550 47.45 20.88 -24.32
CA SER A 550 48.85 20.63 -23.97
C SER A 550 49.05 21.41 -22.66
N TYR A 551 49.50 20.73 -21.61
CA TYR A 551 50.41 21.24 -20.55
C TYR A 551 49.99 22.32 -19.53
N PHE A 552 50.47 22.07 -18.29
CA PHE A 552 50.77 22.97 -17.15
C PHE A 552 49.62 23.81 -16.58
N ARG A 553 49.38 23.90 -15.27
CA ARG A 553 50.25 23.79 -14.09
C ARG A 553 49.41 23.50 -12.85
#